data_AF-A0A4Z2E813-F1
#
_entry.id   AF-A0A4Z2E813-F1
#
_cell.length_a   1.000
_cell.length_b   1.000
_cell.length_c   1.000
_cell.angle_alpha   90.00
_cell.angle_beta   90.00
_cell.angle_gamma   90.00
#
_symmetry.space_group_name_H-M   'P 1'
#
loop_
_entity.id
_entity.type
_entity.pdbx_description
1 polymer ?
#
loop_
_entity_poly.entity_id
_entity_poly.type
_entity_poly.pdbx_seq_one_letter_code
_entity_poly.pdbx_strand_id
1 'polypeptide(L)'
;MCNMGISAFITQTDVIVGSPGSYEWQGNVHVSWMNPDVVFDTQRSVFPNLQRRNLYIGAPKDSREDARGSVLLAERQKRSLTTRQTLRGEQTGSYFGNAVATTDLNNDGWNDLLVGAPFYFQRQREAGGAVYVYLNAGGGFDPRPSAVLTGPSGSAFGMAVAAAGDLDQDGFQGAPLNPEGGTR
;
A
#
# COMPACT_ATOMS: atom_id res chain seq x y z
N MET A 1 15.21 -10.71 17.49
CA MET A 1 15.92 -9.59 16.84
C MET A 1 14.87 -8.74 16.12
N CYS A 2 14.87 -7.40 16.26
CA CYS A 2 13.76 -6.55 15.79
C CYS A 2 13.80 -6.20 14.28
N ASN A 3 14.96 -6.29 13.63
CA ASN A 3 15.15 -6.03 12.19
C ASN A 3 14.58 -4.68 11.72
N MET A 4 14.75 -3.62 12.51
CA MET A 4 14.34 -2.27 12.15
C MET A 4 15.09 -1.78 10.91
N GLY A 5 14.40 -1.13 9.97
CA GLY A 5 15.02 -0.52 8.78
C GLY A 5 14.84 -1.30 7.48
N ILE A 6 14.18 -2.45 7.51
CA ILE A 6 13.93 -3.26 6.30
C ILE A 6 12.97 -2.58 5.32
N SER A 7 12.10 -1.71 5.84
CA SER A 7 11.25 -0.82 5.07
C SER A 7 11.24 0.55 5.73
N ALA A 8 11.23 1.60 4.93
CA ALA A 8 11.14 2.97 5.40
C ALA A 8 10.33 3.81 4.41
N PHE A 9 9.59 4.79 4.93
CA PHE A 9 8.89 5.78 4.14
C PHE A 9 9.04 7.15 4.79
N ILE A 10 9.29 8.18 3.98
CA ILE A 10 9.48 9.55 4.46
C ILE A 10 8.35 10.41 3.90
N THR A 11 7.68 11.11 4.79
CA THR A 11 6.73 12.19 4.46
C THR A 11 7.41 13.54 4.69
N GLN A 12 6.72 14.63 4.38
CA GLN A 12 7.20 16.01 4.64
C GLN A 12 7.61 16.27 6.10
N THR A 13 7.13 15.47 7.06
CA THR A 13 7.35 15.74 8.50
C THR A 13 7.59 14.49 9.34
N ASP A 14 7.51 13.29 8.78
CA ASP A 14 7.67 12.05 9.53
C ASP A 14 8.52 11.07 8.74
N VAL A 15 9.45 10.40 9.44
CA VAL A 15 10.12 9.19 8.98
C VAL A 15 9.43 8.01 9.64
N ILE A 16 8.99 7.06 8.83
CA ILE A 16 8.37 5.81 9.27
C ILE A 16 9.32 4.67 8.93
N VAL A 17 9.60 3.80 9.89
CA VAL A 17 10.51 2.66 9.73
C VAL A 17 9.87 1.39 10.26
N GLY A 18 9.81 0.34 9.43
CA GLY A 18 9.29 -0.97 9.81
C GLY A 18 10.31 -1.81 10.59
N SER A 19 9.83 -2.57 11.57
CA SER A 19 10.62 -3.54 12.37
C SER A 19 9.87 -4.88 12.50
N PRO A 20 9.86 -5.72 11.45
CA PRO A 20 9.03 -6.95 11.41
C PRO A 20 9.44 -8.01 12.44
N GLY A 21 10.66 -7.97 12.96
CA GLY A 21 11.12 -8.95 13.96
C GLY A 21 10.71 -8.62 15.41
N SER A 22 10.02 -7.49 15.62
CA SER A 22 9.54 -7.08 16.94
C SER A 22 8.47 -8.03 17.48
N TYR A 23 8.48 -8.28 18.80
CA TYR A 23 7.51 -9.13 19.51
C TYR A 23 7.29 -10.50 18.86
N GLU A 24 8.33 -11.33 18.74
CA GLU A 24 8.24 -12.68 18.15
C GLU A 24 7.69 -12.72 16.71
N TRP A 25 8.12 -11.77 15.86
CA TRP A 25 7.67 -11.61 14.47
C TRP A 25 6.22 -11.14 14.28
N GLN A 26 5.61 -10.59 15.31
CA GLN A 26 4.33 -9.86 15.18
C GLN A 26 4.51 -8.53 14.41
N GLY A 27 5.73 -7.98 14.43
CA GLY A 27 6.08 -6.73 13.74
C GLY A 27 5.73 -5.48 14.53
N ASN A 28 6.42 -4.38 14.22
CA ASN A 28 6.12 -3.05 14.77
C ASN A 28 6.55 -1.98 13.75
N VAL A 29 6.09 -0.73 13.95
CA VAL A 29 6.44 0.42 13.13
C VAL A 29 6.84 1.58 14.03
N HIS A 30 8.01 2.15 13.75
CA HIS A 30 8.55 3.31 14.44
C HIS A 30 8.31 4.57 13.61
N VAL A 31 7.76 5.62 14.23
CA VAL A 31 7.51 6.90 13.57
C VAL A 31 8.30 7.98 14.31
N SER A 32 9.20 8.65 13.60
CA SER A 32 9.96 9.79 14.12
C SER A 32 9.52 11.06 13.41
N TRP A 33 9.22 12.11 14.17
CA TRP A 33 8.85 13.41 13.62
C TRP A 33 10.11 14.21 13.25
N MET A 34 10.11 14.82 12.08
CA MET A 34 11.09 15.79 11.62
C MET A 34 10.47 17.18 11.56
N ASN A 35 11.22 18.18 12.04
CA ASN A 35 10.80 19.58 11.97
C ASN A 35 10.93 20.09 10.52
N PRO A 36 9.83 20.47 9.85
CA PRO A 36 9.87 20.95 8.47
C PRO A 36 10.56 22.32 8.32
N ASP A 37 10.79 23.04 9.43
CA ASP A 37 11.47 24.33 9.41
C ASP A 37 13.00 24.21 9.33
N VAL A 38 13.54 22.98 9.33
CA VAL A 38 14.96 22.68 9.12
C VAL A 38 15.17 22.38 7.64
N VAL A 39 15.61 23.41 6.91
CA VAL A 39 15.56 23.55 5.44
C VAL A 39 16.35 22.47 4.67
N PHE A 40 15.63 21.64 3.91
CA PHE A 40 16.02 21.28 2.55
C PHE A 40 14.88 21.71 1.63
N ASP A 41 15.23 22.46 0.59
CA ASP A 41 14.33 23.10 -0.37
C ASP A 41 13.16 22.19 -0.78
N THR A 42 11.93 22.63 -0.46
CA THR A 42 10.71 21.90 -0.79
C THR A 42 9.70 22.88 -1.37
N GLN A 43 9.38 22.70 -2.66
CA GLN A 43 8.18 23.28 -3.23
C GLN A 43 6.98 22.85 -2.38
N ARG A 44 6.26 23.83 -1.83
CA ARG A 44 5.05 23.59 -1.03
C ARG A 44 3.91 23.16 -1.95
N SER A 45 3.78 21.85 -2.15
CA SER A 45 2.50 21.25 -2.58
C SER A 45 1.60 21.13 -1.36
N VAL A 46 0.58 21.98 -1.29
CA VAL A 46 -0.44 21.96 -0.23
C VAL A 46 -1.46 20.88 -0.57
N PHE A 47 -1.40 19.75 0.13
CA PHE A 47 -2.43 18.71 0.01
C PHE A 47 -3.66 19.08 0.85
N PRO A 48 -4.88 18.87 0.34
CA PRO A 48 -6.12 19.43 0.93
C PRO A 48 -6.56 18.82 2.27
N ASN A 49 -5.87 17.82 2.83
CA ASN A 49 -6.35 17.16 4.07
C ASN A 49 -5.24 16.80 5.07
N LEU A 50 -4.67 17.81 5.74
CA LEU A 50 -3.62 17.64 6.76
C LEU A 50 -4.13 17.13 8.13
N GLN A 51 -5.44 16.99 8.32
CA GLN A 51 -6.05 16.71 9.63
C GLN A 51 -6.06 15.21 10.01
N ARG A 52 -5.95 14.29 9.03
CA ARG A 52 -5.89 12.84 9.29
C ARG A 52 -4.75 12.21 8.49
N ARG A 53 -3.75 11.68 9.20
CA ARG A 53 -2.62 10.96 8.59
C ARG A 53 -2.88 9.46 8.73
N ASN A 54 -3.31 8.87 7.63
CA ASN A 54 -3.45 7.43 7.49
C ASN A 54 -2.10 6.83 7.12
N LEU A 55 -1.70 5.77 7.82
CA LEU A 55 -0.51 4.99 7.57
C LEU A 55 -0.93 3.58 7.14
N TYR A 56 -0.36 3.10 6.05
CA TYR A 56 -0.60 1.76 5.52
C TYR A 56 0.59 0.87 5.83
N ILE A 57 0.35 -0.26 6.49
CA ILE A 57 1.40 -1.17 6.94
C ILE A 57 1.12 -2.56 6.37
N GLY A 58 2.02 -3.07 5.54
CA GLY A 58 1.97 -4.43 5.04
C GLY A 58 2.43 -5.44 6.07
N ALA A 59 1.63 -6.48 6.29
CA ALA A 59 1.94 -7.62 7.15
C ALA A 59 1.77 -8.92 6.32
N PRO A 60 2.74 -9.24 5.43
CA PRO A 60 2.63 -10.39 4.51
C PRO A 60 2.56 -11.75 5.20
N LYS A 61 2.82 -11.82 6.52
CA LYS A 61 2.73 -13.02 7.35
C LYS A 61 1.99 -12.77 8.67
N ASP A 62 0.84 -12.08 8.58
CA ASP A 62 0.03 -11.63 9.74
C ASP A 62 -0.41 -12.76 10.69
N SER A 63 -0.73 -13.95 10.16
CA SER A 63 -1.19 -15.09 10.98
C SER A 63 -0.34 -16.34 10.78
N ARG A 64 -0.01 -17.01 11.91
CA ARG A 64 0.63 -18.34 11.91
C ARG A 64 -0.29 -19.42 11.34
N GLU A 65 -1.60 -19.20 11.30
CA GLU A 65 -2.59 -20.22 10.93
C GLU A 65 -2.96 -20.19 9.45
N ASP A 66 -3.11 -19.00 8.85
CA ASP A 66 -3.59 -18.87 7.47
C ASP A 66 -2.55 -18.35 6.48
N ALA A 67 -1.47 -17.71 6.96
CA ALA A 67 -0.38 -17.12 6.17
C ALA A 67 -0.84 -16.40 4.88
N ARG A 68 -2.00 -15.75 4.90
CA ARG A 68 -2.56 -15.06 3.72
C ARG A 68 -1.92 -13.70 3.48
N GLY A 69 -1.47 -13.08 4.55
CA GLY A 69 -0.98 -11.70 4.57
C GLY A 69 -2.11 -10.68 4.74
N SER A 70 -1.79 -9.50 5.26
CA SER A 70 -2.75 -8.42 5.47
C SER A 70 -2.10 -7.04 5.28
N VAL A 71 -2.95 -6.02 5.16
CA VAL A 71 -2.55 -4.62 5.20
C VAL A 71 -3.36 -3.92 6.28
N LEU A 72 -2.68 -3.23 7.18
CA LEU A 72 -3.28 -2.47 8.27
C LEU A 72 -3.35 -1.00 7.88
N LEU A 73 -4.53 -0.42 8.00
CA LEU A 73 -4.76 1.02 7.98
C LEU A 73 -4.68 1.53 9.42
N ALA A 74 -3.59 2.19 9.77
CA ALA A 74 -3.38 2.81 11.06
C ALA A 74 -3.58 4.32 10.97
N GLU A 75 -4.22 4.91 11.98
CA GLU A 75 -4.33 6.36 12.13
C GLU A 75 -3.46 6.80 13.30
N ARG A 76 -2.70 7.89 13.10
CA ARG A 76 -1.91 8.48 14.16
C ARG A 76 -2.77 9.40 15.03
N GLN A 77 -3.00 9.00 16.28
CA GLN A 77 -3.64 9.83 17.28
C GLN A 77 -2.60 10.34 18.30
N LYS A 78 -2.20 11.62 18.18
CA LYS A 78 -1.21 12.30 19.04
C LYS A 78 0.12 11.55 19.21
N ARG A 79 0.17 10.55 20.10
CA ARG A 79 1.34 9.73 20.47
C ARG A 79 1.14 8.22 20.24
N SER A 80 -0.02 7.78 19.76
CA SER A 80 -0.33 6.35 19.53
C SER A 80 -0.79 6.12 18.09
N LEU A 81 -0.53 4.93 17.58
CA LEU A 81 -1.08 4.43 16.32
C LEU A 81 -2.26 3.51 16.66
N THR A 82 -3.41 3.78 16.07
CA THR A 82 -4.61 2.94 16.23
C THR A 82 -5.00 2.35 14.88
N THR A 83 -5.08 1.02 14.79
CA THR A 83 -5.59 0.34 13.59
C THR A 83 -7.07 0.67 13.41
N ARG A 84 -7.41 1.32 12.30
CA ARG A 84 -8.78 1.62 11.89
C ARG A 84 -9.40 0.47 11.09
N GLN A 85 -8.60 -0.17 10.23
CA GLN A 85 -9.07 -1.23 9.34
C GLN A 85 -7.94 -2.22 9.03
N THR A 86 -8.32 -3.48 8.78
CA THR A 86 -7.42 -4.53 8.30
C THR A 86 -7.99 -5.12 7.01
N LEU A 87 -7.21 -5.08 5.93
CA LEU A 87 -7.50 -5.75 4.68
C LEU A 87 -6.74 -7.07 4.64
N ARG A 88 -7.43 -8.18 4.35
CA ARG A 88 -6.83 -9.52 4.35
C ARG A 88 -6.69 -10.06 2.94
N GLY A 89 -5.56 -10.73 2.68
CA GLY A 89 -5.35 -11.45 1.43
C GLY A 89 -6.30 -12.64 1.28
N GLU A 90 -6.66 -12.95 0.05
CA GLU A 90 -7.60 -14.04 -0.27
C GLU A 90 -6.92 -15.42 -0.23
N GLN A 91 -5.65 -15.49 -0.65
CA GLN A 91 -4.92 -16.74 -0.85
C GLN A 91 -3.77 -16.93 0.14
N THR A 92 -3.73 -18.11 0.78
CA THR A 92 -2.62 -18.54 1.66
C THR A 92 -1.32 -18.64 0.89
N GLY A 93 -0.25 -18.05 1.43
CA GLY A 93 1.08 -18.07 0.82
C GLY A 93 1.28 -17.04 -0.29
N SER A 94 0.27 -16.21 -0.60
CA SER A 94 0.38 -15.19 -1.66
C SER A 94 1.29 -14.00 -1.29
N TYR A 95 1.63 -13.86 -0.01
CA TYR A 95 2.38 -12.72 0.53
C TYR A 95 1.67 -11.38 0.29
N PHE A 96 0.34 -11.35 0.41
CA PHE A 96 -0.42 -10.12 0.32
C PHE A 96 0.06 -9.09 1.35
N GLY A 97 0.37 -7.87 0.90
CA GLY A 97 0.97 -6.84 1.75
C GLY A 97 2.51 -6.84 1.71
N ASN A 98 3.12 -7.55 0.76
CA ASN A 98 4.57 -7.52 0.55
C ASN A 98 5.07 -6.15 0.09
N ALA A 99 4.33 -5.54 -0.85
CA ALA A 99 4.55 -4.19 -1.33
C ALA A 99 3.24 -3.40 -1.18
N VAL A 100 3.36 -2.14 -0.78
CA VAL A 100 2.21 -1.23 -0.62
C VAL A 100 2.57 0.11 -1.23
N ALA A 101 1.68 0.66 -2.03
CA ALA A 101 1.79 2.01 -2.57
C ALA A 101 0.44 2.71 -2.47
N THR A 102 0.47 4.04 -2.40
CA THR A 102 -0.74 4.86 -2.35
C THR A 102 -0.66 5.99 -3.35
N THR A 103 -1.72 6.18 -4.12
CA THR A 103 -1.85 7.28 -5.08
C THR A 103 -3.32 7.46 -5.39
N ASP A 104 -3.73 8.67 -5.75
CA ASP A 104 -5.06 8.94 -6.26
C ASP A 104 -5.12 8.46 -7.73
N LEU A 105 -5.76 7.30 -7.98
CA LEU A 105 -5.81 6.67 -9.30
C LEU A 105 -6.96 7.21 -10.14
N ASN A 106 -8.05 7.63 -9.51
CA ASN A 106 -9.27 8.10 -10.17
C ASN A 106 -9.45 9.63 -10.11
N ASN A 107 -8.48 10.33 -9.53
CA ASN A 107 -8.44 11.79 -9.36
C ASN A 107 -9.65 12.35 -8.59
N ASP A 108 -10.13 11.59 -7.60
CA ASP A 108 -11.27 11.99 -6.76
C ASP A 108 -10.86 12.77 -5.50
N GLY A 109 -9.55 12.98 -5.31
CA GLY A 109 -8.94 13.68 -4.18
C GLY A 109 -8.64 12.76 -2.98
N TRP A 110 -8.92 11.46 -3.08
CA TRP A 110 -8.59 10.46 -2.08
C TRP A 110 -7.50 9.52 -2.58
N ASN A 111 -6.45 9.33 -1.77
CA ASN A 111 -5.43 8.35 -2.12
C ASN A 111 -6.01 6.93 -2.04
N ASP A 112 -5.90 6.21 -3.15
CA ASP A 112 -6.20 4.79 -3.27
C ASP A 112 -5.01 3.94 -2.81
N LEU A 113 -5.26 2.64 -2.66
CA LEU A 113 -4.28 1.68 -2.13
C LEU A 113 -4.00 0.57 -3.14
N LEU A 114 -2.71 0.38 -3.42
CA LEU A 114 -2.19 -0.72 -4.21
C LEU A 114 -1.45 -1.69 -3.31
N VAL A 115 -1.78 -2.98 -3.38
CA VAL A 115 -1.19 -4.03 -2.55
C VAL A 115 -0.64 -5.16 -3.40
N GLY A 116 0.65 -5.42 -3.29
CA GLY A 116 1.34 -6.53 -3.95
C GLY A 116 1.17 -7.86 -3.23
N ALA A 117 1.01 -8.92 -4.01
CA ALA A 117 0.99 -10.31 -3.60
C ALA A 117 1.82 -11.16 -4.60
N PRO A 118 3.17 -11.09 -4.54
CA PRO A 118 4.06 -11.65 -5.56
C PRO A 118 3.96 -13.17 -5.70
N PHE A 119 3.53 -13.88 -4.66
CA PHE A 119 3.38 -15.32 -4.68
C PHE A 119 1.94 -15.78 -4.92
N TYR A 120 1.04 -14.87 -5.29
CA TYR A 120 -0.28 -15.24 -5.78
C TYR A 120 -0.14 -16.20 -6.97
N PHE A 121 -0.94 -17.27 -6.99
CA PHE A 121 -0.90 -18.24 -8.07
C PHE A 121 -2.29 -18.75 -8.42
N GLN A 122 -2.61 -18.77 -9.72
CA GLN A 122 -3.84 -19.36 -10.22
C GLN A 122 -3.56 -20.26 -11.42
N ARG A 123 -3.61 -21.58 -11.19
CA ARG A 123 -3.27 -22.61 -12.19
C ARG A 123 -4.12 -22.53 -13.46
N GLN A 124 -5.43 -22.28 -13.35
CA GLN A 124 -6.35 -22.28 -14.50
C GLN A 124 -6.11 -21.11 -15.47
N ARG A 125 -5.52 -20.02 -14.99
CA ARG A 125 -5.25 -18.80 -15.80
C ARG A 125 -3.77 -18.61 -16.10
N GLU A 126 -2.94 -19.58 -15.72
CA GLU A 126 -1.47 -19.48 -15.76
C GLU A 126 -0.98 -18.14 -15.20
N ALA A 127 -1.59 -17.69 -14.11
CA ALA A 127 -1.31 -16.40 -13.49
C ALA A 127 -0.36 -16.57 -12.30
N GLY A 128 0.63 -15.68 -12.21
CA GLY A 128 1.64 -15.65 -11.16
C GLY A 128 1.92 -14.22 -10.70
N GLY A 129 1.77 -13.98 -9.41
CA GLY A 129 1.79 -12.65 -8.82
C GLY A 129 0.53 -11.84 -9.10
N ALA A 130 0.16 -10.97 -8.15
CA ALA A 130 -0.98 -10.08 -8.27
C ALA A 130 -0.71 -8.72 -7.60
N VAL A 131 -1.40 -7.70 -8.11
CA VAL A 131 -1.56 -6.39 -7.47
C VAL A 131 -3.05 -6.13 -7.28
N TYR A 132 -3.44 -5.91 -6.04
CA TYR A 132 -4.81 -5.60 -5.65
C TYR A 132 -4.97 -4.09 -5.58
N VAL A 133 -6.04 -3.58 -6.17
CA VAL A 133 -6.40 -2.16 -6.17
C VAL A 133 -7.60 -1.97 -5.27
N TYR A 134 -7.50 -1.08 -4.29
CA TYR A 134 -8.60 -0.67 -3.43
C TYR A 134 -8.82 0.82 -3.61
N LEU A 135 -9.98 1.17 -4.17
CA LEU A 135 -10.38 2.57 -4.29
C LEU A 135 -10.92 3.10 -2.97
N ASN A 136 -10.58 4.34 -2.64
CA ASN A 136 -10.95 4.97 -1.38
C ASN A 136 -12.23 5.79 -1.54
N ALA A 137 -13.35 5.27 -1.05
CA ALA A 137 -14.64 5.95 -1.11
C ALA A 137 -14.89 6.92 0.07
N GLY A 138 -13.92 7.78 0.40
CA GLY A 138 -14.10 8.85 1.39
C GLY A 138 -13.70 8.54 2.84
N GLY A 139 -12.67 7.70 3.05
CA GLY A 139 -12.01 7.55 4.36
C GLY A 139 -11.84 6.11 4.87
N GLY A 140 -12.07 5.12 4.01
CA GLY A 140 -11.91 3.70 4.25
C GLY A 140 -12.01 2.90 2.95
N PHE A 141 -11.60 1.64 2.99
CA PHE A 141 -11.61 0.76 1.82
C PHE A 141 -12.72 -0.28 1.93
N ASP A 142 -13.29 -0.71 0.81
CA ASP A 142 -14.10 -1.93 0.80
C ASP A 142 -13.17 -3.12 1.12
N PRO A 143 -13.59 -4.10 1.95
CA PRO A 143 -12.84 -5.34 2.13
C PRO A 143 -12.56 -6.11 0.84
N ARG A 144 -13.35 -5.89 -0.22
CA ARG A 144 -13.14 -6.45 -1.55
C ARG A 144 -12.32 -5.49 -2.42
N PRO A 145 -11.31 -5.99 -3.15
CA PRO A 145 -10.56 -5.17 -4.08
C PRO A 145 -11.47 -4.67 -5.21
N SER A 146 -11.28 -3.42 -5.62
CA SER A 146 -11.95 -2.83 -6.78
C SER A 146 -11.45 -3.45 -8.08
N ALA A 147 -10.16 -3.82 -8.13
CA ALA A 147 -9.57 -4.57 -9.24
C ALA A 147 -8.43 -5.47 -8.75
N VAL A 148 -8.16 -6.54 -9.50
CA VAL A 148 -7.00 -7.41 -9.29
C VAL A 148 -6.26 -7.55 -10.60
N LEU A 149 -5.04 -7.03 -10.64
CA LEU A 149 -4.14 -7.13 -11.78
C LEU A 149 -3.25 -8.34 -11.57
N THR A 150 -3.16 -9.22 -12.56
CA THR A 150 -2.39 -10.47 -12.46
C THR A 150 -1.31 -10.53 -13.53
N GLY A 151 -0.13 -11.04 -13.15
CA GLY A 151 0.95 -11.29 -14.10
C GLY A 151 0.96 -12.72 -14.65
N PRO A 152 1.81 -13.00 -15.65
CA PRO A 152 2.07 -14.35 -16.13
C PRO A 152 2.64 -15.26 -15.03
N SER A 153 2.45 -16.57 -15.17
CA SER A 153 2.99 -17.58 -14.27
C SER A 153 4.49 -17.39 -14.05
N GLY A 154 4.93 -17.42 -12.78
CA GLY A 154 6.34 -17.26 -12.41
C GLY A 154 6.91 -15.83 -12.53
N SER A 155 6.11 -14.83 -12.94
CA SER A 155 6.58 -13.44 -13.08
C SER A 155 6.81 -12.72 -11.75
N ALA A 156 6.23 -13.25 -10.67
CA ALA A 156 6.19 -12.61 -9.35
C ALA A 156 5.65 -11.16 -9.40
N PHE A 157 4.67 -10.92 -10.29
CA PHE A 157 4.02 -9.63 -10.43
C PHE A 157 3.50 -9.08 -9.09
N GLY A 158 3.77 -7.80 -8.82
CA GLY A 158 3.48 -7.19 -7.52
C GLY A 158 4.58 -7.33 -6.46
N MET A 159 5.78 -7.81 -6.83
CA MET A 159 6.95 -7.83 -5.92
C MET A 159 7.40 -6.42 -5.50
N ALA A 160 7.21 -5.44 -6.38
CA ALA A 160 7.43 -4.03 -6.11
C ALA A 160 6.31 -3.22 -6.74
N VAL A 161 5.84 -2.20 -6.04
CA VAL A 161 4.80 -1.29 -6.50
C VAL A 161 5.23 0.12 -6.12
N ALA A 162 5.16 1.05 -7.06
CA ALA A 162 5.46 2.46 -6.84
C ALA A 162 4.47 3.32 -7.63
N ALA A 163 4.06 4.44 -7.04
CA ALA A 163 3.33 5.47 -7.76
C ALA A 163 4.32 6.26 -8.62
N ALA A 164 4.13 6.24 -9.94
CA ALA A 164 5.09 6.82 -10.88
C ALA A 164 4.76 8.27 -11.30
N GLY A 165 3.61 8.80 -10.86
CA GLY A 165 3.11 10.08 -11.35
C GLY A 165 2.18 9.91 -12.55
N ASP A 166 1.57 11.01 -12.97
CA ASP A 166 0.93 11.14 -14.28
C ASP A 166 2.05 11.22 -15.35
N LEU A 167 2.31 10.09 -16.01
CA LEU A 167 3.41 9.94 -16.98
C LEU A 167 2.98 10.26 -18.42
N ASP A 168 1.71 10.05 -18.75
CA ASP A 168 1.10 10.27 -20.06
C ASP A 168 0.37 11.61 -20.18
N GLN A 169 0.36 12.41 -19.11
CA GLN A 169 -0.21 13.76 -19.03
C GLN A 169 -1.72 13.78 -19.33
N ASP A 170 -2.42 12.69 -19.02
CA ASP A 170 -3.86 12.58 -19.24
C ASP A 170 -4.69 13.11 -18.06
N GLY A 171 -4.02 13.56 -16.99
CA GLY A 171 -4.63 14.07 -15.77
C GLY A 171 -4.94 12.99 -14.74
N PHE A 172 -4.54 11.73 -14.98
CA PHE A 172 -4.60 10.63 -14.03
C PHE A 172 -3.18 10.17 -13.68
N GLN A 173 -2.97 9.67 -12.46
CA GLN A 173 -1.65 9.18 -12.03
C GLN A 173 -1.31 7.79 -12.63
N GLY A 174 -2.05 7.33 -13.64
CA GLY A 174 -1.91 6.03 -14.30
C GLY A 174 -2.97 5.80 -15.38
N ALA A 175 -2.79 4.74 -16.17
CA ALA A 175 -3.69 4.44 -17.30
C ALA A 175 -5.15 4.24 -16.84
N PRO A 176 -6.13 4.79 -17.59
CA PRO A 176 -7.55 4.64 -17.23
C PRO A 176 -7.93 3.16 -17.17
N LEU A 177 -8.38 2.71 -15.99
CA LEU A 177 -9.03 1.40 -15.82
C LEU A 177 -10.44 1.46 -16.44
N ASN A 178 -10.52 1.54 -17.77
CA ASN A 178 -11.78 1.44 -18.48
C ASN A 178 -12.01 -0.03 -18.90
N PRO A 179 -13.08 -0.70 -18.44
CA PRO A 179 -13.38 -2.08 -18.82
C PRO A 179 -13.89 -2.25 -20.26
N GLU A 180 -14.01 -1.18 -21.05
CA GLU A 180 -14.47 -1.27 -22.43
C GLU A 180 -13.32 -1.14 -23.43
N GLY A 181 -12.89 -2.29 -23.95
CA GLY A 181 -12.05 -2.37 -25.13
C GLY A 181 -12.77 -1.73 -26.32
N GLY A 182 -12.22 -0.62 -26.81
CA GLY A 182 -12.64 0.02 -28.04
C GLY A 182 -11.41 0.43 -28.84
N THR A 183 -11.04 -0.40 -29.81
CA THR A 183 -10.11 -0.03 -30.88
C THR A 183 -10.71 1.11 -31.71
N ARG A 184 -9.97 2.21 -31.86
CA ARG A 184 -9.84 2.95 -33.11
C ARG A 184 -8.45 3.52 -33.24
#